data_AF-A0A395J5Q6-F1
#
_entry.id   AF-A0A395J5Q6-F1
#
_cell.length_a   1.000
_cell.length_b   1.000
_cell.length_c   1.000
_cell.angle_alpha   90.00
_cell.angle_beta   90.00
_cell.angle_gamma   90.00
#
_symmetry.space_group_name_H-M   'P 1'
#
loop_
_entity.id
_entity.type
_entity.pdbx_description
1 polymer ?
#
loop_
_entity_poly.entity_id
_entity_poly.type
_entity_poly.pdbx_seq_one_letter_code
_entity_poly.pdbx_strand_id
1 'polypeptide(L)'
;MQRAVSYINPSKSTPQSEENSRAQTPVSTSNPFATPPYSRPASTIGARSGFQYAEVPGTGYFRSRRVRKADAAPLPVIKKAKKEALLWIFPLGGLLLGLGLTALIIYLKVASITKHKYCPVLSEDFSSGTLDPNIWTTEVQAGGYGNGQFELTTTDAENLFIRDGQLYIKPTIQDAKLITTNNIINLTADGTCTTTSDIWLNCVTATNTTNGTIVQPVKSARINTKLGATIKYGKVEVKAKLPKGDWLWPAIWMLPVEDTYGVWPQSGEIDIIESRGNNYSYSLGGNNFVSSSLHWGPDEASDAYKKTTNVRAAIHSQFGDNFHLYGLEWSEKYIFAYVDNTLRQVMYWPFNRPLWQQGNFPLSDANGTAIVDPWSQTGRDNTPFDQEFYLILNVAVGGQNGWFLDGADAKPWVDGSASAKLDFWKAQNQWLPTWEKDGQMIVDQVQMWQQCD
;
A
#
# COMPACT_ATOMS: atom_id res chain seq x y z
N MET A 1 -11.82 42.36 18.55
CA MET A 1 -12.84 42.70 17.55
C MET A 1 -13.21 41.42 16.81
N GLN A 2 -14.06 40.55 17.34
CA GLN A 2 -15.54 40.60 17.27
C GLN A 2 -16.07 40.84 15.85
N ARG A 3 -16.65 39.80 15.24
CA ARG A 3 -17.96 39.89 14.59
C ARG A 3 -18.70 38.56 14.70
N ALA A 4 -19.89 38.68 15.28
CA ALA A 4 -20.97 37.73 15.35
C ALA A 4 -22.21 38.37 14.69
N VAL A 5 -23.30 37.59 14.55
CA VAL A 5 -24.72 38.02 14.39
C VAL A 5 -25.08 38.46 12.95
N SER A 6 -26.22 38.18 12.29
CA SER A 6 -27.53 37.49 12.47
C SER A 6 -28.22 37.56 11.07
N TYR A 7 -29.23 36.76 10.68
CA TYR A 7 -30.70 36.97 10.77
C TYR A 7 -31.35 35.73 10.12
N ILE A 8 -32.30 34.94 10.67
CA ILE A 8 -33.59 35.12 11.39
C ILE A 8 -34.78 35.62 10.52
N ASN A 9 -35.61 34.65 10.08
CA ASN A 9 -37.11 34.55 10.00
C ASN A 9 -37.94 35.55 9.13
N PRO A 10 -39.29 35.37 8.93
CA PRO A 10 -40.24 34.33 9.37
C PRO A 10 -41.30 33.82 8.35
N SER A 11 -42.05 32.82 8.81
CA SER A 11 -43.35 32.25 8.37
C SER A 11 -44.59 33.16 8.48
N LYS A 12 -45.70 32.75 7.83
CA LYS A 12 -47.12 32.90 8.25
C LYS A 12 -47.89 31.61 7.81
N SER A 13 -48.42 30.71 8.66
CA SER A 13 -49.57 30.75 9.60
C SER A 13 -50.94 30.73 8.87
N THR A 14 -51.99 29.90 9.09
CA THR A 14 -52.46 28.88 10.09
C THR A 14 -53.85 28.36 9.56
N PRO A 15 -54.79 27.68 10.29
CA PRO A 15 -54.77 26.65 11.35
C PRO A 15 -55.83 25.48 11.21
N GLN A 16 -55.75 24.51 12.15
CA GLN A 16 -56.84 23.68 12.76
C GLN A 16 -57.51 22.55 11.93
N SER A 17 -57.85 21.37 12.45
CA SER A 17 -58.25 20.93 13.81
C SER A 17 -58.20 19.38 13.95
N GLU A 18 -58.03 18.90 15.20
CA GLU A 18 -58.61 17.67 15.82
C GLU A 18 -58.29 16.27 15.20
N GLU A 19 -58.07 15.16 15.91
CA GLU A 19 -58.11 14.79 17.33
C GLU A 19 -57.42 13.41 17.52
N ASN A 20 -56.88 13.19 18.73
CA ASN A 20 -56.85 11.93 19.51
C ASN A 20 -55.90 10.74 19.23
N SER A 21 -55.03 10.55 20.25
CA SER A 21 -54.87 9.32 21.07
C SER A 21 -53.84 8.23 20.70
N ARG A 22 -52.75 8.26 21.48
CA ARG A 22 -52.21 7.21 22.39
C ARG A 22 -51.57 5.90 21.83
N ALA A 23 -50.35 5.69 22.33
CA ALA A 23 -49.77 4.46 22.90
C ALA A 23 -48.88 3.52 22.03
N GLN A 24 -47.56 3.70 22.23
CA GLN A 24 -46.51 2.71 22.59
C GLN A 24 -46.50 1.26 22.06
N THR A 25 -45.32 0.89 21.54
CA THR A 25 -44.47 -0.35 21.71
C THR A 25 -44.05 -1.03 20.39
N PRO A 26 -43.06 -1.95 20.37
CA PRO A 26 -41.63 -1.67 20.23
C PRO A 26 -41.02 -2.26 18.92
N VAL A 27 -39.82 -1.79 18.58
CA VAL A 27 -39.03 -2.24 17.42
C VAL A 27 -38.54 -3.68 17.63
N SER A 28 -38.97 -4.59 16.75
CA SER A 28 -38.51 -5.97 16.67
C SER A 28 -37.17 -6.06 15.92
N THR A 29 -36.19 -6.68 16.57
CA THR A 29 -34.90 -7.13 16.02
C THR A 29 -35.08 -8.09 14.84
N SER A 30 -34.47 -7.81 13.69
CA SER A 30 -34.45 -8.69 12.52
C SER A 30 -33.29 -9.71 12.62
N ASN A 31 -33.63 -10.99 12.45
CA ASN A 31 -32.68 -12.10 12.41
C ASN A 31 -31.97 -12.17 11.03
N PRO A 32 -30.62 -12.18 10.97
CA PRO A 32 -29.87 -12.17 9.71
C PRO A 32 -29.88 -13.51 8.95
N PHE A 33 -30.57 -14.55 9.43
CA PHE A 33 -30.73 -15.84 8.74
C PHE A 33 -32.12 -16.08 8.14
N ALA A 34 -32.97 -15.06 8.04
CA ALA A 34 -34.28 -15.18 7.39
C ALA A 34 -34.16 -15.15 5.85
N THR A 35 -34.67 -16.20 5.19
CA THR A 35 -34.74 -16.29 3.72
C THR A 35 -35.84 -15.34 3.18
N PRO A 36 -35.58 -14.53 2.13
CA PRO A 36 -36.60 -13.62 1.60
C PRO A 36 -37.76 -14.39 0.94
N PRO A 37 -39.01 -13.94 1.08
CA PRO A 37 -40.13 -14.55 0.38
C PRO A 37 -40.07 -14.22 -1.12
N TYR A 38 -39.78 -15.24 -1.91
CA TYR A 38 -40.20 -15.46 -3.30
C TYR A 38 -40.41 -14.24 -4.22
N SER A 39 -39.44 -14.01 -5.11
CA SER A 39 -39.68 -13.42 -6.43
C SER A 39 -39.62 -14.54 -7.48
N ARG A 40 -40.78 -15.11 -7.82
CA ARG A 40 -40.97 -15.90 -9.05
C ARG A 40 -41.86 -15.09 -10.01
N PRO A 41 -41.50 -14.96 -11.30
CA PRO A 41 -42.34 -14.28 -12.27
C PRO A 41 -43.64 -15.04 -12.51
N ALA A 42 -44.70 -14.29 -12.79
CA ALA A 42 -46.05 -14.80 -13.00
C ALA A 42 -46.10 -15.84 -14.12
N SER A 43 -46.47 -17.07 -13.78
CA SER A 43 -46.82 -18.10 -14.76
C SER A 43 -48.24 -17.82 -15.27
N THR A 44 -48.41 -17.85 -16.57
CA THR A 44 -49.65 -17.66 -17.32
C THR A 44 -50.76 -18.62 -16.86
N ILE A 45 -51.67 -18.13 -16.02
CA ILE A 45 -52.94 -18.81 -15.73
C ILE A 45 -53.90 -18.49 -16.88
N GLY A 46 -53.93 -19.39 -17.86
CA GLY A 46 -54.74 -19.25 -19.06
C GLY A 46 -54.92 -20.57 -19.81
N ALA A 47 -55.18 -21.66 -19.11
CA ALA A 47 -55.67 -22.90 -19.71
C ALA A 47 -56.65 -23.57 -18.74
N ARG A 48 -57.95 -23.30 -18.94
CA ARG A 48 -59.04 -24.03 -18.29
C ARG A 48 -59.21 -25.36 -19.04
N SER A 49 -58.89 -26.46 -18.38
CA SER A 49 -59.46 -27.77 -18.68
C SER A 49 -60.12 -28.28 -17.40
N GLY A 50 -61.46 -28.37 -17.45
CA GLY A 50 -62.27 -28.80 -16.33
C GLY A 50 -61.97 -30.26 -16.00
N PHE A 51 -61.51 -30.50 -14.78
CA PHE A 51 -61.56 -31.82 -14.16
C PHE A 51 -62.68 -31.80 -13.14
N GLN A 52 -63.76 -32.50 -13.49
CA GLN A 52 -64.83 -32.86 -12.58
C GLN A 52 -64.24 -33.67 -11.43
N TYR A 53 -64.54 -33.29 -10.19
CA TYR A 53 -64.35 -34.16 -9.04
C TYR A 53 -65.32 -35.33 -9.17
N ALA A 54 -64.86 -36.45 -9.71
CA ALA A 54 -65.56 -37.71 -9.59
C ALA A 54 -65.38 -38.20 -8.14
N GLU A 55 -66.49 -38.38 -7.42
CA GLU A 55 -66.51 -39.14 -6.17
C GLU A 55 -65.92 -40.52 -6.42
N VAL A 56 -64.82 -40.85 -5.74
CA VAL A 56 -64.25 -42.19 -5.76
C VAL A 56 -65.02 -43.04 -4.74
N PRO A 57 -65.78 -44.07 -5.17
CA PRO A 57 -66.47 -44.95 -4.24
C PRO A 57 -65.47 -45.93 -3.63
N GLY A 58 -65.46 -46.01 -2.30
CA GLY A 58 -65.02 -47.19 -1.54
C GLY A 58 -63.51 -47.47 -1.50
N THR A 59 -62.95 -47.41 -0.30
CA THR A 59 -61.63 -47.92 0.06
C THR A 59 -61.55 -49.44 -0.13
N GLY A 60 -61.24 -49.88 -1.35
CA GLY A 60 -60.76 -51.23 -1.61
C GLY A 60 -59.33 -51.36 -1.06
N TYR A 61 -59.15 -52.13 0.02
CA TYR A 61 -57.82 -52.50 0.51
C TYR A 61 -56.96 -53.08 -0.63
N PHE A 62 -55.75 -52.55 -0.82
CA PHE A 62 -54.78 -53.11 -1.77
C PHE A 62 -54.37 -54.51 -1.29
N ARG A 63 -54.93 -55.56 -1.91
CA ARG A 63 -54.47 -56.93 -1.67
C ARG A 63 -53.20 -57.16 -2.48
N SER A 64 -52.04 -57.15 -1.83
CA SER A 64 -50.79 -57.57 -2.47
C SER A 64 -50.91 -59.04 -2.90
N ARG A 65 -51.02 -59.31 -4.20
CA ARG A 65 -50.97 -60.67 -4.74
C ARG A 65 -49.53 -60.95 -5.18
N ARG A 66 -48.91 -62.00 -4.65
CA ARG A 66 -47.63 -62.50 -5.18
C ARG A 66 -47.89 -63.08 -6.57
N VAL A 67 -47.38 -62.42 -7.60
CA VAL A 67 -47.44 -62.94 -8.97
C VAL A 67 -46.56 -64.18 -9.04
N ARG A 68 -47.12 -65.32 -9.47
CA ARG A 68 -46.34 -66.55 -9.69
C ARG A 68 -45.46 -66.33 -10.91
N LYS A 69 -44.24 -66.89 -10.93
CA LYS A 69 -43.23 -66.62 -11.97
C LYS A 69 -43.72 -66.94 -13.40
N ALA A 70 -44.69 -67.85 -13.53
CA ALA A 70 -45.32 -68.21 -14.80
C ALA A 70 -46.36 -67.18 -15.29
N ASP A 71 -46.93 -66.37 -14.40
CA ASP A 71 -47.96 -65.36 -14.70
C ASP A 71 -47.38 -63.93 -14.76
N ALA A 72 -46.07 -63.78 -14.48
CA ALA A 72 -45.37 -62.52 -14.58
C ALA A 72 -45.13 -62.21 -16.07
N ALA A 73 -45.85 -61.24 -16.61
CA ALA A 73 -45.52 -60.68 -17.92
C ALA A 73 -44.05 -60.25 -17.90
N PRO A 74 -43.22 -60.64 -18.89
CA PRO A 74 -41.85 -60.17 -18.95
C PRO A 74 -41.88 -58.64 -18.97
N LEU A 75 -41.10 -58.02 -18.08
CA LEU A 75 -40.92 -56.57 -18.13
C LEU A 75 -40.53 -56.20 -19.57
N PRO A 76 -41.16 -55.20 -20.18
CA PRO A 76 -40.80 -54.81 -21.53
C PRO A 76 -39.30 -54.59 -21.55
N VAL A 77 -38.61 -55.27 -22.48
CA VAL A 77 -37.17 -55.10 -22.67
C VAL A 77 -37.00 -53.68 -23.17
N ILE A 78 -36.78 -52.74 -22.23
CA ILE A 78 -36.38 -51.39 -22.55
C ILE A 78 -35.00 -51.58 -23.18
N LYS A 79 -34.94 -51.60 -24.51
CA LYS A 79 -33.66 -51.49 -25.21
C LYS A 79 -33.02 -50.22 -24.66
N LYS A 80 -31.96 -50.35 -23.86
CA LYS A 80 -31.17 -49.21 -23.38
C LYS A 80 -30.82 -48.37 -24.59
N ALA A 81 -31.55 -47.29 -24.77
CA ALA A 81 -31.48 -46.52 -26.00
C ALA A 81 -30.11 -45.84 -26.03
N LYS A 82 -29.56 -45.63 -27.23
CA LYS A 82 -28.35 -44.81 -27.48
C LYS A 82 -28.38 -43.43 -26.77
N LYS A 83 -29.55 -42.99 -26.29
CA LYS A 83 -29.76 -41.82 -25.44
C LYS A 83 -29.05 -41.87 -24.07
N GLU A 84 -28.79 -43.04 -23.48
CA GLU A 84 -28.00 -43.14 -22.24
C GLU A 84 -26.54 -42.68 -22.45
N ALA A 85 -25.94 -42.99 -23.60
CA ALA A 85 -24.59 -42.54 -23.92
C ALA A 85 -24.51 -41.02 -24.11
N LEU A 86 -25.52 -40.40 -24.75
CA LEU A 86 -25.58 -38.94 -24.90
C LEU A 86 -25.62 -38.21 -23.55
N LEU A 87 -26.28 -38.80 -22.53
CA LEU A 87 -26.34 -38.22 -21.18
C LEU A 87 -24.96 -38.11 -20.52
N TRP A 88 -23.97 -38.92 -20.95
CA TRP A 88 -22.59 -38.83 -20.48
C TRP A 88 -21.68 -38.07 -21.44
N ILE A 89 -21.91 -38.18 -22.75
CA ILE A 89 -21.11 -37.50 -23.78
C ILE A 89 -21.23 -35.97 -23.67
N PHE A 90 -22.42 -35.41 -23.44
CA PHE A 90 -22.55 -33.96 -23.34
C PHE A 90 -21.87 -33.37 -22.10
N PRO A 91 -22.05 -33.90 -20.88
CA PRO A 91 -21.33 -33.41 -19.71
C PRO A 91 -19.81 -33.62 -19.80
N LEU A 92 -19.34 -34.78 -20.27
CA LEU A 92 -17.91 -35.06 -20.41
C LEU A 92 -17.29 -34.22 -21.54
N GLY A 93 -18.00 -34.05 -22.65
CA GLY A 93 -17.58 -33.19 -23.76
C GLY A 93 -17.52 -31.72 -23.34
N GLY A 94 -18.50 -31.24 -22.57
CA GLY A 94 -18.50 -29.90 -21.98
C GLY A 94 -17.35 -29.71 -20.99
N LEU A 95 -17.06 -30.71 -20.15
CA LEU A 95 -15.92 -30.69 -19.22
C LEU A 95 -14.59 -30.64 -19.97
N LEU A 96 -14.40 -31.48 -20.99
CA LEU A 96 -13.18 -31.50 -21.81
C LEU A 96 -13.00 -30.20 -22.58
N LEU A 97 -14.08 -29.64 -23.14
CA LEU A 97 -14.05 -28.34 -23.80
C LEU A 97 -13.69 -27.23 -22.81
N GLY A 98 -14.29 -27.25 -21.61
CA GLY A 98 -13.99 -26.30 -20.54
C GLY A 98 -12.52 -26.36 -20.12
N LEU A 99 -11.99 -27.57 -19.86
CA LEU A 99 -10.57 -27.77 -19.54
C LEU A 99 -9.66 -27.34 -20.68
N GLY A 100 -10.04 -27.63 -21.93
CA GLY A 100 -9.30 -27.19 -23.12
C GLY A 100 -9.24 -25.67 -23.26
N LEU A 101 -10.37 -24.98 -23.04
CA LEU A 101 -10.43 -23.51 -23.05
C LEU A 101 -9.63 -22.91 -21.90
N THR A 102 -9.72 -23.47 -20.68
CA THR A 102 -8.92 -23.04 -19.54
C THR A 102 -7.43 -23.21 -19.82
N ALA A 103 -7.01 -24.36 -20.35
CA ALA A 103 -5.61 -24.63 -20.71
C ALA A 103 -5.12 -23.65 -21.79
N LEU A 104 -5.95 -23.35 -22.80
CA LEU A 104 -5.63 -22.37 -23.82
C LEU A 104 -5.47 -20.96 -23.22
N ILE A 105 -6.37 -20.52 -22.34
CA ILE A 105 -6.27 -19.21 -21.68
C ILE A 105 -5.00 -19.12 -20.84
N ILE A 106 -4.70 -20.15 -20.05
CA ILE A 106 -3.47 -20.23 -19.25
C ILE A 106 -2.25 -20.16 -20.16
N TYR A 107 -2.23 -20.95 -21.23
CA TYR A 107 -1.14 -20.95 -22.21
C TYR A 107 -0.93 -19.57 -22.83
N LEU A 108 -2.00 -18.92 -23.32
CA LEU A 108 -1.92 -17.60 -23.93
C LEU A 108 -1.42 -16.55 -22.93
N LYS A 109 -1.83 -16.62 -21.66
CA LYS A 109 -1.35 -15.72 -20.60
C LYS A 109 0.12 -15.96 -20.29
N VAL A 110 0.54 -17.20 -20.09
CA VAL A 110 1.94 -17.56 -19.81
C VAL A 110 2.84 -17.20 -21.00
N ALA A 111 2.38 -17.43 -22.22
CA ALA A 111 3.12 -17.08 -23.44
C ALA A 111 3.22 -15.56 -23.65
N SER A 112 2.29 -14.78 -23.10
CA SER A 112 2.33 -13.31 -23.16
C SER A 112 3.32 -12.67 -22.18
N ILE A 113 3.86 -13.42 -21.22
CA ILE A 113 4.84 -12.92 -20.25
C ILE A 113 6.17 -12.69 -20.98
N THR A 114 6.60 -11.44 -21.06
CA THR A 114 7.92 -11.08 -21.57
C THR A 114 9.00 -11.67 -20.66
N LYS A 115 9.95 -12.39 -21.27
CA LYS A 115 11.11 -12.94 -20.57
C LYS A 115 12.30 -12.06 -20.88
N HIS A 116 12.70 -11.25 -19.92
CA HIS A 116 13.84 -10.37 -20.04
C HIS A 116 15.13 -11.08 -19.60
N LYS A 117 16.24 -10.74 -20.25
CA LYS A 117 17.58 -11.06 -19.74
C LYS A 117 18.02 -9.97 -18.78
N TYR A 118 18.51 -10.37 -17.62
CA TYR A 118 18.99 -9.45 -16.58
C TYR A 118 20.49 -9.58 -16.39
N CYS A 119 21.17 -8.45 -16.41
CA CYS A 119 22.60 -8.32 -16.17
C CYS A 119 22.84 -7.73 -14.78
N PRO A 120 23.78 -8.27 -13.99
CA PRO A 120 24.05 -7.78 -12.63
C PRO A 120 24.60 -6.36 -12.67
N VAL A 121 24.10 -5.53 -11.75
CA VAL A 121 24.52 -4.12 -11.55
C VAL A 121 25.15 -3.96 -10.17
N LEU A 122 24.48 -4.50 -9.14
CA LEU A 122 24.97 -4.50 -7.77
C LEU A 122 24.73 -5.87 -7.12
N SER A 123 25.73 -6.34 -6.38
CA SER A 123 25.61 -7.48 -5.48
C SER A 123 26.40 -7.14 -4.22
N GLU A 124 25.70 -6.63 -3.22
CA GLU A 124 26.26 -6.21 -1.93
C GLU A 124 25.77 -7.18 -0.84
N ASP A 125 26.72 -7.85 -0.18
CA ASP A 125 26.49 -8.78 0.93
C ASP A 125 27.10 -8.29 2.25
N PHE A 126 27.65 -7.07 2.26
CA PHE A 126 28.28 -6.39 3.39
C PHE A 126 29.40 -7.18 4.08
N SER A 127 29.93 -8.23 3.45
CA SER A 127 30.99 -9.08 4.00
C SER A 127 32.33 -8.36 4.12
N SER A 128 32.52 -7.27 3.35
CA SER A 128 33.71 -6.40 3.40
C SER A 128 33.86 -5.66 4.73
N GLY A 129 32.79 -5.48 5.50
CA GLY A 129 32.77 -4.69 6.73
C GLY A 129 32.70 -3.18 6.51
N THR A 130 32.72 -2.69 5.27
CA THR A 130 32.67 -1.25 4.93
C THR A 130 31.86 -1.01 3.66
N LEU A 131 31.12 0.09 3.57
CA LEU A 131 30.45 0.49 2.34
C LEU A 131 31.48 1.00 1.30
N ASP A 132 31.39 0.53 0.06
CA ASP A 132 32.20 1.06 -1.05
C ASP A 132 31.73 2.49 -1.39
N PRO A 133 32.57 3.52 -1.22
CA PRO A 133 32.20 4.91 -1.50
C PRO A 133 31.97 5.20 -2.99
N ASN A 134 32.39 4.30 -3.89
CA ASN A 134 32.06 4.42 -5.32
C ASN A 134 30.61 3.98 -5.61
N ILE A 135 29.97 3.28 -4.69
CA ILE A 135 28.60 2.78 -4.82
C ILE A 135 27.68 3.56 -3.89
N TRP A 136 28.01 3.61 -2.61
CA TRP A 136 27.14 4.12 -1.56
C TRP A 136 27.53 5.53 -1.11
N THR A 137 26.56 6.43 -1.18
CA THR A 137 26.65 7.76 -0.57
C THR A 137 25.85 7.78 0.72
N THR A 138 26.41 8.32 1.80
CA THR A 138 25.64 8.63 3.01
C THR A 138 25.16 10.07 2.95
N GLU A 139 23.88 10.29 3.23
CA GLU A 139 23.28 11.62 3.24
C GLU A 139 23.23 12.22 4.64
N VAL A 140 23.60 13.50 4.77
CA VAL A 140 23.63 14.25 6.03
C VAL A 140 22.83 15.53 5.87
N GLN A 141 21.64 15.57 6.48
CA GLN A 141 20.70 16.69 6.43
C GLN A 141 19.84 16.78 7.69
N ALA A 142 19.38 18.00 8.00
CA ALA A 142 18.52 18.33 9.14
C ALA A 142 17.12 18.84 8.71
N GLY A 143 16.85 18.91 7.41
CA GLY A 143 15.66 19.55 6.85
C GLY A 143 14.38 18.71 6.84
N GLY A 144 14.46 17.44 7.24
CA GLY A 144 13.30 16.54 7.31
C GLY A 144 12.77 16.04 5.95
N TYR A 145 13.58 16.17 4.89
CA TYR A 145 13.36 15.57 3.57
C TYR A 145 11.97 15.81 2.95
N GLY A 146 11.44 17.03 3.07
CA GLY A 146 10.10 17.40 2.57
C GLY A 146 8.93 16.85 3.39
N ASN A 147 9.18 15.85 4.25
CA ASN A 147 8.17 15.18 5.05
C ASN A 147 8.07 15.70 6.49
N GLY A 148 8.90 16.70 6.86
CA GLY A 148 8.99 17.21 8.23
C GLY A 148 9.46 16.15 9.22
N GLN A 149 10.33 15.24 8.78
CA GLN A 149 10.92 14.18 9.60
C GLN A 149 11.78 14.75 10.74
N PHE A 150 11.93 14.00 11.84
CA PHE A 150 12.52 14.49 13.09
C PHE A 150 13.97 14.05 13.31
N GLU A 151 14.51 13.20 12.45
CA GLU A 151 15.92 12.82 12.50
C GLU A 151 16.83 13.83 11.80
N LEU A 152 18.04 13.94 12.35
CA LEU A 152 19.23 14.40 11.64
C LEU A 152 19.90 13.14 11.07
N THR A 153 20.10 13.07 9.75
CA THR A 153 20.89 11.97 9.20
C THR A 153 22.38 12.27 9.37
N THR A 154 23.17 11.24 9.73
CA THR A 154 24.60 11.40 10.05
C THR A 154 25.45 10.34 9.34
N THR A 155 26.76 10.55 9.38
CA THR A 155 27.79 9.54 9.05
C THR A 155 28.34 8.83 10.29
N ASP A 156 27.73 9.04 11.45
CA ASP A 156 28.23 8.50 12.71
C ASP A 156 28.10 6.97 12.73
N ALA A 157 29.15 6.29 13.21
CA ALA A 157 29.18 4.83 13.33
C ALA A 157 28.16 4.27 14.34
N GLU A 158 27.46 5.13 15.10
CA GLU A 158 26.33 4.72 15.95
C GLU A 158 25.02 4.56 15.15
N ASN A 159 24.90 5.27 14.02
CA ASN A 159 23.70 5.31 13.20
C ASN A 159 23.82 4.46 11.94
N LEU A 160 25.03 4.33 11.38
CA LEU A 160 25.32 3.54 10.19
C LEU A 160 26.59 2.73 10.39
N PHE A 161 26.47 1.40 10.44
CA PHE A 161 27.64 0.53 10.59
C PHE A 161 27.38 -0.86 10.02
N ILE A 162 28.46 -1.58 9.71
CA ILE A 162 28.40 -2.99 9.30
C ILE A 162 28.93 -3.85 10.44
N ARG A 163 28.19 -4.90 10.79
CA ARG A 163 28.59 -5.89 11.79
C ARG A 163 28.10 -7.26 11.37
N ASP A 164 28.97 -8.27 11.49
CA ASP A 164 28.66 -9.67 11.16
C ASP A 164 28.11 -9.86 9.72
N GLY A 165 28.65 -9.10 8.76
CA GLY A 165 28.22 -9.16 7.36
C GLY A 165 26.83 -8.54 7.10
N GLN A 166 26.37 -7.64 7.97
CA GLN A 166 25.06 -6.99 7.84
C GLN A 166 25.19 -5.49 8.06
N LEU A 167 24.47 -4.70 7.26
CA LEU A 167 24.35 -3.27 7.43
C LEU A 167 23.28 -2.94 8.46
N TYR A 168 23.60 -2.03 9.37
CA TYR A 168 22.69 -1.52 10.40
C TYR A 168 22.41 -0.05 10.15
N ILE A 169 21.13 0.30 10.08
CA ILE A 169 20.64 1.67 10.14
C ILE A 169 19.89 1.81 11.46
N LYS A 170 20.52 2.49 12.42
CA LYS A 170 20.07 2.55 13.82
C LYS A 170 19.76 4.00 14.23
N PRO A 171 18.50 4.35 14.43
CA PRO A 171 18.15 5.63 15.05
C PRO A 171 18.67 5.72 16.50
N THR A 172 19.17 6.89 16.91
CA THR A 172 19.61 7.16 18.28
C THR A 172 19.10 8.52 18.78
N ILE A 173 18.98 8.69 20.10
CA ILE A 173 18.54 9.94 20.71
C ILE A 173 19.62 11.02 20.58
N GLN A 174 19.22 12.26 20.28
CA GLN A 174 20.12 13.41 20.23
C GLN A 174 20.70 13.76 21.61
N ASP A 175 21.88 14.40 21.65
CA ASP A 175 22.41 14.97 22.90
C ASP A 175 21.39 15.94 23.52
N ALA A 176 20.92 15.62 24.72
CA ALA A 176 19.97 16.42 25.48
C ALA A 176 20.44 17.87 25.68
N LYS A 177 21.75 18.14 25.72
CA LYS A 177 22.27 19.51 25.80
C LYS A 177 21.90 20.33 24.56
N LEU A 178 21.99 19.74 23.37
CA LEU A 178 21.61 20.41 22.12
C LEU A 178 20.12 20.76 22.08
N ILE A 179 19.29 20.03 22.83
CA ILE A 179 17.84 20.25 22.92
C ILE A 179 17.45 21.21 24.05
N THR A 180 18.19 21.22 25.16
CA THR A 180 17.82 21.94 26.39
C THR A 180 18.50 23.29 26.56
N THR A 181 19.54 23.58 25.79
CA THR A 181 20.17 24.91 25.74
C THR A 181 20.11 25.50 24.33
N ASN A 182 20.23 26.83 24.23
CA ASN A 182 20.31 27.50 22.93
C ASN A 182 21.57 27.03 22.19
N ASN A 183 21.38 26.41 21.04
CA ASN A 183 22.46 25.84 20.23
C ASN A 183 22.12 25.95 18.74
N ILE A 184 23.15 25.80 17.91
CA ILE A 184 23.03 25.71 16.45
C ILE A 184 23.84 24.50 16.00
N ILE A 185 23.25 23.66 15.17
CA ILE A 185 23.97 22.66 14.37
C ILE A 185 24.09 23.26 12.96
N ASN A 186 25.32 23.42 12.48
CA ASN A 186 25.61 24.04 11.19
C ASN A 186 26.47 23.11 10.33
N LEU A 187 25.79 22.19 9.64
CA LEU A 187 26.42 21.16 8.79
C LEU A 187 27.16 21.77 7.59
N THR A 188 26.77 22.98 7.17
CA THR A 188 27.48 23.72 6.10
C THR A 188 28.84 24.19 6.60
N ALA A 189 28.90 24.78 7.79
CA ALA A 189 30.16 25.21 8.40
C ALA A 189 31.07 24.02 8.72
N ASP A 190 30.48 22.89 9.10
CA ASP A 190 31.19 21.64 9.36
C ASP A 190 31.64 20.93 8.05
N GLY A 191 31.13 21.35 6.89
CA GLY A 191 31.42 20.73 5.59
C GLY A 191 30.82 19.33 5.41
N THR A 192 29.84 18.96 6.23
CA THR A 192 29.24 17.61 6.25
C THR A 192 27.90 17.55 5.55
N CYS A 193 27.21 18.68 5.33
CA CYS A 193 25.90 18.68 4.67
C CYS A 193 26.01 18.16 3.23
N THR A 194 25.16 17.20 2.86
CA THR A 194 25.20 16.56 1.53
C THR A 194 24.06 16.98 0.61
N THR A 195 23.21 17.91 1.02
CA THR A 195 22.10 18.37 0.18
C THR A 195 22.64 19.12 -1.04
N THR A 196 21.98 18.94 -2.19
CA THR A 196 22.24 19.75 -3.40
C THR A 196 21.27 20.92 -3.54
N SER A 197 20.31 21.05 -2.62
CA SER A 197 19.33 22.13 -2.59
C SER A 197 19.90 23.38 -1.92
N ASP A 198 19.57 24.56 -2.46
CA ASP A 198 19.93 25.84 -1.85
C ASP A 198 19.11 26.19 -0.58
N ILE A 199 18.23 25.28 -0.13
CA ILE A 199 17.44 25.44 1.10
C ILE A 199 18.35 25.32 2.32
N TRP A 200 18.74 26.47 2.89
CA TRP A 200 19.58 26.58 4.08
C TRP A 200 19.15 25.70 5.27
N LEU A 201 17.83 25.54 5.48
CA LEU A 201 17.29 24.73 6.58
C LEU A 201 17.59 23.23 6.47
N ASN A 202 18.02 22.76 5.30
CA ASN A 202 18.48 21.38 5.13
C ASN A 202 19.83 21.14 5.82
N CYS A 203 20.64 22.19 6.02
CA CYS A 203 21.98 22.08 6.59
C CYS A 203 22.10 22.73 7.97
N VAL A 204 21.20 23.66 8.32
CA VAL A 204 21.31 24.43 9.56
C VAL A 204 20.01 24.40 10.34
N THR A 205 20.14 24.02 11.60
CA THR A 205 19.04 23.84 12.55
C THR A 205 19.47 24.39 13.91
N ALA A 206 18.51 24.88 14.69
CA ALA A 206 18.83 25.53 15.95
C ALA A 206 17.81 25.21 17.04
N THR A 207 18.29 25.23 18.28
CA THR A 207 17.46 25.22 19.47
C THR A 207 17.35 26.64 20.00
N ASN A 208 16.11 27.07 20.23
CA ASN A 208 15.77 28.31 20.90
C ASN A 208 14.78 28.01 22.03
N THR A 209 15.28 28.05 23.26
CA THR A 209 14.53 27.69 24.47
C THR A 209 13.39 28.67 24.77
N THR A 210 13.41 29.88 24.20
CA THR A 210 12.40 30.91 24.43
C THR A 210 11.12 30.65 23.63
N ASN A 211 11.25 30.17 22.39
CA ASN A 211 10.10 29.92 21.50
C ASN A 211 9.77 28.43 21.34
N GLY A 212 10.57 27.53 21.93
CA GLY A 212 10.33 26.08 21.89
C GLY A 212 10.77 25.39 20.60
N THR A 213 11.49 26.08 19.70
CA THR A 213 12.14 25.45 18.56
C THR A 213 13.34 24.64 19.04
N ILE A 214 13.48 23.41 18.55
CA ILE A 214 14.63 22.55 18.86
C ILE A 214 15.27 22.01 17.58
N VAL A 215 16.55 21.67 17.66
CA VAL A 215 17.20 20.80 16.67
C VAL A 215 16.50 19.43 16.61
N GLN A 216 16.86 18.62 15.63
CA GLN A 216 16.34 17.27 15.45
C GLN A 216 16.55 16.44 16.73
N PRO A 217 15.48 15.92 17.36
CA PRO A 217 15.55 15.16 18.62
C PRO A 217 16.20 13.77 18.47
N VAL A 218 16.35 13.30 17.23
CA VAL A 218 16.86 11.96 16.91
C VAL A 218 17.95 12.09 15.84
N LYS A 219 18.89 11.16 15.85
CA LYS A 219 19.85 10.93 14.76
C LYS A 219 19.53 9.61 14.06
N SER A 220 19.75 9.52 12.77
CA SER A 220 19.58 8.28 12.00
C SER A 220 20.52 8.28 10.79
N ALA A 221 20.33 7.36 9.85
CA ALA A 221 21.08 7.36 8.60
C ALA A 221 20.18 7.13 7.39
N ARG A 222 20.63 7.69 6.27
CA ARG A 222 20.07 7.54 4.93
C ARG A 222 21.24 7.33 3.98
N ILE A 223 21.20 6.26 3.20
CA ILE A 223 22.22 5.98 2.19
C ILE A 223 21.58 5.77 0.84
N ASN A 224 22.32 6.06 -0.22
CA ASN A 224 21.85 5.87 -1.59
C ASN A 224 22.94 5.38 -2.54
N THR A 225 22.53 4.84 -3.68
CA THR A 225 23.44 4.32 -4.71
C THR A 225 23.68 5.26 -5.89
N LYS A 226 23.27 6.53 -5.79
CA LYS A 226 23.16 7.48 -6.93
C LYS A 226 24.44 7.60 -7.75
N LEU A 227 25.60 7.57 -7.10
CA LEU A 227 26.90 7.77 -7.75
C LEU A 227 27.45 6.53 -8.46
N GLY A 228 26.96 5.32 -8.13
CA GLY A 228 27.59 4.08 -8.58
C GLY A 228 26.65 3.06 -9.19
N ALA A 229 25.56 2.71 -8.51
CA ALA A 229 24.65 1.65 -8.96
C ALA A 229 23.25 2.21 -9.24
N THR A 230 22.97 2.43 -10.53
CA THR A 230 21.69 2.90 -11.05
C THR A 230 21.12 1.87 -12.01
N ILE A 231 19.79 1.80 -12.15
CA ILE A 231 19.15 0.95 -13.15
C ILE A 231 18.02 1.69 -13.86
N LYS A 232 17.80 1.34 -15.12
CA LYS A 232 16.55 1.60 -15.84
C LYS A 232 15.98 0.28 -16.31
N TYR A 233 14.82 -0.09 -15.77
CA TYR A 233 14.19 -1.40 -15.93
C TYR A 233 15.07 -2.54 -15.40
N GLY A 234 14.48 -3.46 -14.66
CA GLY A 234 15.29 -4.40 -13.93
C GLY A 234 14.58 -5.09 -12.80
N LYS A 235 15.41 -5.59 -11.90
CA LYS A 235 15.01 -6.21 -10.65
C LYS A 235 15.86 -5.62 -9.53
N VAL A 236 15.22 -5.31 -8.40
CA VAL A 236 15.90 -4.92 -7.16
C VAL A 236 15.39 -5.85 -6.07
N GLU A 237 16.29 -6.45 -5.30
CA GLU A 237 15.97 -7.26 -4.15
C GLU A 237 16.81 -6.83 -2.96
N VAL A 238 16.14 -6.49 -1.86
CA VAL A 238 16.78 -6.10 -0.60
C VAL A 238 16.29 -7.05 0.47
N LYS A 239 17.21 -7.83 1.04
CA LYS A 239 16.91 -8.71 2.16
C LYS A 239 17.14 -7.95 3.45
N ALA A 240 16.06 -7.59 4.15
CA ALA A 240 16.14 -6.80 5.37
C ALA A 240 15.17 -7.28 6.44
N LYS A 241 15.46 -6.89 7.69
CA LYS A 241 14.53 -6.96 8.82
C LYS A 241 14.19 -5.53 9.23
N LEU A 242 12.92 -5.18 9.19
CA LEU A 242 12.47 -3.83 9.50
C LEU A 242 12.49 -3.55 11.01
N PRO A 243 12.67 -2.30 11.43
CA PRO A 243 12.62 -1.92 12.83
C PRO A 243 11.19 -1.99 13.40
N LYS A 244 11.11 -2.20 14.71
CA LYS A 244 9.86 -2.14 15.48
C LYS A 244 10.02 -1.11 16.59
N GLY A 245 9.05 -0.21 16.70
CA GLY A 245 9.10 0.93 17.60
C GLY A 245 8.23 2.06 17.08
N ASP A 246 7.54 2.71 18.00
CA ASP A 246 6.65 3.80 17.66
C ASP A 246 7.41 4.91 16.93
N TRP A 247 6.74 5.42 15.89
CA TRP A 247 7.18 6.56 15.09
C TRP A 247 8.40 6.31 14.21
N LEU A 248 8.86 5.06 14.08
CA LEU A 248 9.89 4.68 13.10
C LEU A 248 9.25 4.51 11.72
N TRP A 249 9.97 4.95 10.69
CA TRP A 249 9.55 4.89 9.29
C TRP A 249 10.71 4.36 8.43
N PRO A 250 10.90 3.03 8.38
CA PRO A 250 11.84 2.41 7.45
C PRO A 250 11.34 2.47 6.00
N ALA A 251 12.26 2.71 5.08
CA ALA A 251 11.97 2.69 3.64
C ALA A 251 13.10 2.06 2.82
N ILE A 252 12.70 1.36 1.76
CA ILE A 252 13.54 0.84 0.68
C ILE A 252 12.87 1.32 -0.60
N TRP A 253 13.52 2.24 -1.29
CA TRP A 253 12.86 3.04 -2.31
C TRP A 253 13.87 3.59 -3.31
N MET A 254 13.39 4.24 -4.36
CA MET A 254 14.22 4.70 -5.45
C MET A 254 13.80 6.08 -5.94
N LEU A 255 14.79 6.90 -6.31
CA LEU A 255 14.59 8.18 -6.96
C LEU A 255 15.30 8.20 -8.32
N PRO A 256 14.86 9.06 -9.27
CA PRO A 256 15.52 9.23 -10.55
C PRO A 256 16.90 9.84 -10.36
N VAL A 257 17.88 9.39 -11.15
CA VAL A 257 19.24 9.95 -11.14
C VAL A 257 19.21 11.44 -11.49
N GLU A 258 18.44 11.77 -12.52
CA GLU A 258 18.24 13.12 -13.05
C GLU A 258 16.77 13.49 -13.03
N ASP A 259 16.46 14.72 -12.64
CA ASP A 259 15.12 15.32 -12.66
C ASP A 259 14.69 15.67 -14.11
N THR A 260 14.65 14.66 -14.97
CA THR A 260 14.48 14.78 -16.44
C THR A 260 13.20 15.50 -16.84
N TYR A 261 12.13 15.31 -16.07
CA TYR A 261 10.81 15.91 -16.34
C TYR A 261 10.52 17.12 -15.47
N GLY A 262 11.46 17.49 -14.60
CA GLY A 262 11.34 18.54 -13.61
C GLY A 262 11.34 18.00 -12.18
N VAL A 263 11.10 18.90 -11.22
CA VAL A 263 11.20 18.60 -9.79
C VAL A 263 10.19 17.54 -9.36
N TRP A 264 10.45 16.87 -8.25
CA TRP A 264 9.52 15.91 -7.65
C TRP A 264 8.10 16.50 -7.53
N PRO A 265 7.03 15.73 -7.85
CA PRO A 265 7.01 14.32 -8.27
C PRO A 265 7.06 14.12 -9.80
N GLN A 266 7.39 15.15 -10.59
CA GLN A 266 7.33 15.08 -12.07
C GLN A 266 8.28 14.03 -12.65
N SER A 267 9.44 13.81 -12.01
CA SER A 267 10.43 12.81 -12.43
C SER A 267 10.26 11.43 -11.78
N GLY A 268 9.25 11.29 -10.91
CA GLY A 268 8.85 10.02 -10.30
C GLY A 268 9.59 9.65 -9.01
N GLU A 269 8.99 8.74 -8.25
CA GLU A 269 9.56 8.03 -7.09
C GLU A 269 9.00 6.62 -7.06
N ILE A 270 9.82 5.62 -6.73
CA ILE A 270 9.40 4.23 -6.61
C ILE A 270 9.66 3.73 -5.19
N ASP A 271 8.61 3.59 -4.40
CA ASP A 271 8.69 2.98 -3.07
C ASP A 271 8.51 1.48 -3.18
N ILE A 272 9.63 0.75 -3.07
CA ILE A 272 9.60 -0.71 -3.08
C ILE A 272 8.88 -1.18 -1.83
N ILE A 273 9.32 -0.71 -0.66
CA ILE A 273 8.55 -0.79 0.58
C ILE A 273 8.72 0.45 1.45
N GLU A 274 7.64 0.77 2.15
CA GLU A 274 7.63 1.57 3.36
C GLU A 274 6.83 0.84 4.44
N SER A 275 7.12 1.14 5.71
CA SER A 275 6.37 0.59 6.84
C SER A 275 6.34 1.57 8.00
N ARG A 276 5.42 1.34 8.94
CA ARG A 276 5.42 2.00 10.25
C ARG A 276 5.99 1.03 11.26
N GLY A 277 6.93 1.49 12.08
CA GLY A 277 7.47 0.68 13.19
C GLY A 277 6.47 0.48 14.33
N ASN A 278 5.39 1.27 14.38
CA ASN A 278 4.33 1.17 15.39
C ASN A 278 3.78 -0.25 15.53
N ASN A 279 3.20 -0.54 16.68
CA ASN A 279 2.59 -1.84 16.93
C ASN A 279 1.53 -2.21 15.86
N TYR A 280 1.33 -3.51 15.65
CA TYR A 280 0.33 -4.04 14.71
C TYR A 280 -1.11 -3.54 14.95
N SER A 281 -1.40 -3.00 16.13
CA SER A 281 -2.69 -2.36 16.47
C SER A 281 -2.89 -0.98 15.85
N TYR A 282 -1.85 -0.37 15.25
CA TYR A 282 -1.94 0.95 14.64
C TYR A 282 -3.01 0.97 13.55
N SER A 283 -3.89 1.97 13.59
CA SER A 283 -5.13 1.99 12.81
C SER A 283 -4.97 1.89 11.27
N LEU A 284 -3.85 2.38 10.72
CA LEU A 284 -3.51 2.29 9.30
C LEU A 284 -2.60 1.11 8.93
N GLY A 285 -2.31 0.23 9.88
CA GLY A 285 -1.28 -0.80 9.76
C GLY A 285 0.05 -0.32 10.32
N GLY A 286 0.59 -1.09 11.27
CA GLY A 286 1.90 -0.87 11.88
C GLY A 286 2.97 -1.77 11.28
N ASN A 287 3.79 -2.36 12.15
CA ASN A 287 4.93 -3.22 11.80
C ASN A 287 4.55 -4.56 11.13
N ASN A 288 3.25 -4.84 11.00
CA ASN A 288 2.69 -5.96 10.26
C ASN A 288 2.24 -5.57 8.84
N PHE A 289 2.43 -4.33 8.41
CA PHE A 289 2.10 -3.85 7.07
C PHE A 289 3.35 -3.31 6.37
N VAL A 290 3.43 -3.55 5.07
CA VAL A 290 4.28 -2.81 4.15
C VAL A 290 3.42 -2.19 3.05
N SER A 291 3.80 -1.01 2.59
CA SER A 291 3.22 -0.36 1.42
C SER A 291 4.24 -0.25 0.30
N SER A 292 3.76 -0.33 -0.93
CA SER A 292 4.52 0.08 -2.11
C SER A 292 3.72 1.17 -2.82
N SER A 293 4.42 2.19 -3.33
CA SER A 293 3.83 3.37 -3.94
C SER A 293 4.65 3.80 -5.16
N LEU A 294 4.00 4.53 -6.06
CA LEU A 294 4.66 5.25 -7.13
C LEU A 294 4.23 6.71 -7.01
N HIS A 295 5.15 7.64 -6.79
CA HIS A 295 4.82 9.07 -6.81
C HIS A 295 4.97 9.63 -8.21
N TRP A 296 3.96 10.38 -8.65
CA TRP A 296 3.90 11.00 -9.96
C TRP A 296 2.82 12.07 -9.97
N GLY A 297 3.12 13.21 -10.58
CA GLY A 297 2.16 14.31 -10.67
C GLY A 297 2.83 15.56 -11.22
N PRO A 298 2.04 16.58 -11.55
CA PRO A 298 2.57 17.86 -12.03
C PRO A 298 3.23 18.68 -10.92
N ASP A 299 2.88 18.47 -9.66
CA ASP A 299 3.41 19.20 -8.51
C ASP A 299 3.14 18.42 -7.22
N GLU A 300 3.75 18.86 -6.11
CA GLU A 300 3.61 18.26 -4.79
C GLU A 300 2.15 18.20 -4.29
N ALA A 301 1.35 19.24 -4.55
CA ALA A 301 -0.05 19.28 -4.11
C ALA A 301 -0.95 18.32 -4.91
N SER A 302 -0.53 17.99 -6.12
CA SER A 302 -1.23 17.13 -7.08
C SER A 302 -0.53 15.79 -7.27
N ASP A 303 0.28 15.35 -6.31
CA ASP A 303 0.89 14.03 -6.34
C ASP A 303 -0.19 12.93 -6.31
N ALA A 304 -0.17 12.06 -7.33
CA ALA A 304 -1.17 11.04 -7.56
C ALA A 304 -0.85 9.68 -6.92
N TYR A 305 0.18 9.59 -6.07
CA TYR A 305 0.63 8.34 -5.45
C TYR A 305 -0.49 7.46 -4.88
N LYS A 306 -1.54 8.06 -4.30
CA LYS A 306 -2.70 7.32 -3.76
C LYS A 306 -3.40 6.41 -4.78
N LYS A 307 -3.27 6.69 -6.07
CA LYS A 307 -3.81 5.84 -7.17
C LYS A 307 -2.94 4.63 -7.45
N THR A 308 -1.68 4.70 -7.05
CA THR A 308 -0.60 3.74 -7.31
C THR A 308 -0.01 3.21 -6.01
N THR A 309 -0.70 3.35 -4.87
CA THR A 309 -0.30 2.75 -3.59
C THR A 309 -1.08 1.48 -3.35
N ASN A 310 -0.40 0.45 -2.86
CA ASN A 310 -1.05 -0.73 -2.32
C ASN A 310 -0.32 -1.22 -1.06
N VAL A 311 -1.03 -1.98 -0.23
CA VAL A 311 -0.53 -2.45 1.06
C VAL A 311 -0.61 -3.96 1.17
N ARG A 312 0.34 -4.55 1.90
CA ARG A 312 0.35 -5.98 2.20
C ARG A 312 0.53 -6.19 3.70
N ALA A 313 -0.43 -6.88 4.30
CA ALA A 313 -0.31 -7.37 5.66
C ALA A 313 0.52 -8.67 5.70
N ALA A 314 1.34 -8.81 6.74
CA ALA A 314 1.98 -10.05 7.12
C ALA A 314 0.95 -11.08 7.62
N ILE A 315 1.24 -12.37 7.44
CA ILE A 315 0.37 -13.48 7.87
C ILE A 315 0.96 -14.09 9.13
N HIS A 316 0.29 -13.89 10.28
CA HIS A 316 0.71 -14.42 11.59
C HIS A 316 2.15 -14.03 12.01
N SER A 317 2.66 -12.90 11.54
CA SER A 317 3.98 -12.36 11.88
C SER A 317 4.01 -10.83 11.70
N GLN A 318 5.15 -10.22 12.03
CA GLN A 318 5.47 -8.84 11.71
C GLN A 318 6.73 -8.79 10.82
N PHE A 319 6.90 -7.72 10.06
CA PHE A 319 8.05 -7.56 9.15
C PHE A 319 9.38 -7.27 9.87
N GLY A 320 9.32 -7.02 11.18
CA GLY A 320 10.51 -6.89 12.02
C GLY A 320 10.91 -8.14 12.81
N ASP A 321 10.16 -9.25 12.67
CA ASP A 321 10.47 -10.50 13.38
C ASP A 321 11.61 -11.28 12.72
N ASN A 322 11.58 -11.36 11.38
CA ASN A 322 12.52 -12.13 10.56
C ASN A 322 13.01 -11.30 9.37
N PHE A 323 14.08 -11.77 8.72
CA PHE A 323 14.47 -11.22 7.43
C PHE A 323 13.43 -11.57 6.36
N HIS A 324 13.10 -10.58 5.55
CA HIS A 324 12.23 -10.68 4.40
C HIS A 324 12.95 -10.17 3.16
N LEU A 325 12.62 -10.72 2.00
CA LEU A 325 13.16 -10.27 0.72
C LEU A 325 12.18 -9.27 0.09
N TYR A 326 12.52 -7.99 0.08
CA TYR A 326 11.70 -6.94 -0.52
C TYR A 326 12.13 -6.76 -1.96
N GLY A 327 11.22 -7.01 -2.89
CA GLY A 327 11.54 -7.12 -4.31
C GLY A 327 10.75 -6.15 -5.17
N LEU A 328 11.42 -5.64 -6.20
CA LEU A 328 10.87 -4.87 -7.30
C LEU A 328 11.22 -5.57 -8.61
N GLU A 329 10.26 -5.67 -9.51
CA GLU A 329 10.47 -5.97 -10.92
C GLU A 329 9.83 -4.85 -11.74
N TRP A 330 10.62 -4.27 -12.64
CA TRP A 330 10.26 -3.07 -13.37
C TRP A 330 10.65 -3.22 -14.84
N SER A 331 9.73 -2.87 -15.73
CA SER A 331 9.93 -2.85 -17.17
C SER A 331 9.23 -1.64 -17.79
N GLU A 332 9.38 -1.48 -19.10
CA GLU A 332 8.60 -0.51 -19.88
C GLU A 332 7.08 -0.73 -19.75
N LYS A 333 6.62 -1.94 -19.36
CA LYS A 333 5.20 -2.34 -19.36
C LYS A 333 4.57 -2.37 -17.98
N TYR A 334 5.35 -2.51 -16.92
CA TYR A 334 4.81 -2.57 -15.55
C TYR A 334 5.86 -2.28 -14.49
N ILE A 335 5.37 -1.97 -13.29
CA ILE A 335 6.11 -2.07 -12.04
C ILE A 335 5.40 -3.08 -11.12
N PHE A 336 6.16 -3.94 -10.49
CA PHE A 336 5.69 -5.01 -9.62
C PHE A 336 6.54 -5.09 -8.36
N ALA A 337 5.93 -4.87 -7.20
CA ALA A 337 6.59 -4.99 -5.91
C ALA A 337 6.03 -6.19 -5.11
N TYR A 338 6.90 -6.90 -4.40
CA TYR A 338 6.55 -8.10 -3.64
C TYR A 338 7.43 -8.29 -2.40
N VAL A 339 7.01 -9.20 -1.52
CA VAL A 339 7.76 -9.58 -0.32
C VAL A 339 7.97 -11.09 -0.25
N ASP A 340 9.18 -11.53 0.08
CA ASP A 340 9.70 -12.91 0.10
C ASP A 340 9.76 -13.62 -1.25
N ASN A 341 8.69 -13.56 -2.05
CA ASN A 341 8.63 -14.12 -3.39
C ASN A 341 7.53 -13.47 -4.23
N THR A 342 7.57 -13.69 -5.54
CA THR A 342 6.67 -13.08 -6.51
C THR A 342 5.19 -13.48 -6.36
N LEU A 343 4.85 -14.53 -5.58
CA LEU A 343 3.44 -14.85 -5.27
C LEU A 343 2.88 -13.97 -4.14
N ARG A 344 3.73 -13.31 -3.38
CA ARG A 344 3.37 -12.38 -2.31
C ARG A 344 3.47 -10.93 -2.80
N GLN A 345 2.72 -10.64 -3.84
CA GLN A 345 2.54 -9.30 -4.40
C GLN A 345 2.12 -8.29 -3.33
N VAL A 346 2.79 -7.14 -3.33
CA VAL A 346 2.33 -5.91 -2.64
C VAL A 346 1.60 -5.03 -3.65
N MET A 347 2.26 -4.67 -4.74
CA MET A 347 1.73 -3.81 -5.79
C MET A 347 2.02 -4.37 -7.18
N TYR A 348 1.08 -4.22 -8.10
CA TYR A 348 1.30 -4.43 -9.53
C TYR A 348 0.63 -3.29 -10.29
N TRP A 349 1.41 -2.57 -11.09
CA TRP A 349 0.95 -1.44 -11.89
C TRP A 349 1.31 -1.63 -13.36
N PRO A 350 0.34 -1.87 -14.24
CA PRO A 350 0.58 -1.98 -15.68
C PRO A 350 0.51 -0.60 -16.36
N PHE A 351 1.49 -0.31 -17.22
CA PHE A 351 1.55 0.88 -18.05
C PHE A 351 0.75 0.67 -19.35
N ASN A 352 -0.58 0.67 -19.23
CA ASN A 352 -1.51 0.47 -20.36
C ASN A 352 -2.06 1.78 -20.95
N ARG A 353 -1.78 2.92 -20.30
CA ARG A 353 -2.20 4.26 -20.71
C ARG A 353 -1.35 5.33 -20.01
N PRO A 354 -1.17 6.53 -20.57
CA PRO A 354 -0.32 7.56 -20.00
C PRO A 354 -0.79 7.99 -18.61
N LEU A 355 0.15 8.12 -17.67
CA LEU A 355 -0.16 8.51 -16.29
C LEU A 355 -0.89 9.84 -16.19
N TRP A 356 -0.55 10.83 -17.03
CA TRP A 356 -1.28 12.11 -17.10
C TRP A 356 -2.80 11.93 -17.23
N GLN A 357 -3.23 11.02 -18.10
CA GLN A 357 -4.65 10.72 -18.34
C GLN A 357 -5.31 9.98 -17.15
N GLN A 358 -4.51 9.32 -16.31
CA GLN A 358 -4.98 8.63 -15.11
C GLN A 358 -5.08 9.56 -13.90
N GLY A 359 -4.28 10.63 -13.89
CA GLY A 359 -4.18 11.59 -12.79
C GLY A 359 -5.49 12.30 -12.52
N ASN A 360 -6.23 12.66 -13.58
CA ASN A 360 -7.39 13.56 -13.50
C ASN A 360 -7.04 14.86 -12.73
N PHE A 361 -5.90 15.46 -13.09
CA PHE A 361 -5.41 16.67 -12.45
C PHE A 361 -6.33 17.87 -12.71
N PRO A 362 -6.40 18.83 -11.78
CA PRO A 362 -7.16 20.05 -12.00
C PRO A 362 -6.54 20.87 -13.14
N LEU A 363 -7.34 21.76 -13.74
CA LEU A 363 -6.87 22.63 -14.82
C LEU A 363 -5.86 23.68 -14.34
N SER A 364 -5.90 24.03 -13.05
CA SER A 364 -5.02 25.00 -12.43
C SER A 364 -4.70 24.62 -10.99
N ASP A 365 -3.56 25.09 -10.51
CA ASP A 365 -3.15 25.00 -9.11
C ASP A 365 -4.01 25.90 -8.21
N ALA A 366 -3.72 25.89 -6.90
CA ALA A 366 -4.41 26.71 -5.91
C ALA A 366 -4.25 28.23 -6.14
N ASN A 367 -3.23 28.65 -6.88
CA ASN A 367 -2.96 30.05 -7.22
C ASN A 367 -3.57 30.47 -8.57
N GLY A 368 -4.23 29.55 -9.28
CA GLY A 368 -4.82 29.78 -10.60
C GLY A 368 -3.83 29.65 -11.76
N THR A 369 -2.61 29.17 -11.52
CA THR A 369 -1.64 28.85 -12.56
C THR A 369 -2.09 27.60 -13.30
N ALA A 370 -2.12 27.63 -14.63
CA ALA A 370 -2.50 26.47 -15.42
C ALA A 370 -1.52 25.31 -15.19
N ILE A 371 -2.05 24.13 -14.89
CA ILE A 371 -1.26 22.91 -14.79
C ILE A 371 -1.08 22.35 -16.21
N VAL A 372 0.17 22.14 -16.59
CA VAL A 372 0.56 21.63 -17.91
C VAL A 372 1.12 20.22 -17.75
N ASP A 373 0.84 19.35 -18.71
CA ASP A 373 1.37 17.99 -18.77
C ASP A 373 2.90 18.00 -18.99
N PRO A 374 3.71 17.66 -17.96
CA PRO A 374 5.17 17.66 -18.07
C PRO A 374 5.71 16.49 -18.90
N TRP A 375 4.85 15.56 -19.31
CA TRP A 375 5.21 14.32 -20.01
C TRP A 375 4.71 14.27 -21.46
N SER A 376 3.96 15.29 -21.89
CA SER A 376 3.31 15.39 -23.20
C SER A 376 4.25 15.18 -24.40
N GLN A 377 5.53 15.51 -24.24
CA GLN A 377 6.60 15.33 -25.22
C GLN A 377 7.02 13.87 -25.45
N THR A 378 6.72 12.96 -24.51
CA THR A 378 7.24 11.59 -24.55
C THR A 378 6.36 10.64 -25.36
N GLY A 379 5.04 10.80 -25.28
CA GLY A 379 4.08 9.87 -25.86
C GLY A 379 4.12 8.44 -25.28
N ARG A 380 4.75 8.23 -24.11
CA ARG A 380 4.92 6.92 -23.48
C ARG A 380 3.97 6.73 -22.30
N ASP A 381 3.50 5.49 -22.12
CA ASP A 381 2.55 5.16 -21.04
C ASP A 381 3.21 5.07 -19.66
N ASN A 382 4.51 4.83 -19.63
CA ASN A 382 5.29 4.59 -18.42
C ASN A 382 6.04 5.81 -17.91
N THR A 383 5.98 6.96 -18.58
CA THR A 383 6.55 8.23 -18.09
C THR A 383 5.87 8.62 -16.77
N PRO A 384 6.62 8.96 -15.69
CA PRO A 384 8.06 9.26 -15.65
C PRO A 384 9.00 8.10 -15.28
N PHE A 385 8.49 6.87 -15.14
CA PHE A 385 9.25 5.67 -14.78
C PHE A 385 9.96 5.03 -15.97
N ASP A 386 10.58 5.87 -16.80
CA ASP A 386 11.28 5.52 -18.04
C ASP A 386 12.71 6.08 -18.09
N GLN A 387 13.22 6.53 -16.94
CA GLN A 387 14.57 7.05 -16.71
C GLN A 387 15.38 6.12 -15.79
N GLU A 388 16.66 6.43 -15.54
CA GLU A 388 17.46 5.70 -14.56
C GLU A 388 17.11 6.10 -13.13
N PHE A 389 17.02 5.12 -12.24
CA PHE A 389 16.74 5.28 -10.82
C PHE A 389 17.84 4.67 -9.97
N TYR A 390 18.07 5.24 -8.79
CA TYR A 390 19.01 4.74 -7.79
C TYR A 390 18.29 4.32 -6.52
N LEU A 391 18.87 3.39 -5.76
CA LEU A 391 18.30 2.84 -4.54
C LEU A 391 18.62 3.74 -3.33
N ILE A 392 17.68 3.82 -2.40
CA ILE A 392 17.78 4.53 -1.12
C ILE A 392 17.34 3.60 0.01
N LEU A 393 18.10 3.59 1.10
CA LEU A 393 17.80 2.86 2.33
C LEU A 393 17.87 3.85 3.49
N ASN A 394 16.81 3.92 4.31
CA ASN A 394 16.81 4.76 5.50
C ASN A 394 15.85 4.25 6.59
N VAL A 395 16.01 4.81 7.78
CA VAL A 395 15.01 4.78 8.85
C VAL A 395 14.73 6.22 9.27
N ALA A 396 13.63 6.78 8.78
CA ALA A 396 13.13 8.07 9.23
C ALA A 396 12.42 7.92 10.59
N VAL A 397 12.26 9.02 11.31
CA VAL A 397 11.60 9.07 12.61
C VAL A 397 10.64 10.25 12.68
N GLY A 398 9.39 9.98 13.04
CA GLY A 398 8.34 10.98 13.03
C GLY A 398 8.06 11.53 11.62
N GLY A 399 7.43 12.70 11.56
CA GLY A 399 7.00 13.32 10.31
C GLY A 399 5.79 14.23 10.52
N GLN A 400 5.64 15.24 9.66
CA GLN A 400 4.54 16.22 9.69
C GLN A 400 3.66 16.16 8.45
N ASN A 401 3.78 15.10 7.65
CA ASN A 401 3.12 14.93 6.35
C ASN A 401 1.84 14.06 6.43
N GLY A 402 1.35 13.73 7.63
CA GLY A 402 0.21 12.83 7.82
C GLY A 402 0.52 11.34 7.75
N TRP A 403 1.79 10.93 7.58
CA TRP A 403 2.16 9.50 7.62
C TRP A 403 1.77 8.85 8.95
N PHE A 404 1.98 9.57 10.05
CA PHE A 404 1.42 9.24 11.37
C PHE A 404 0.19 10.13 11.61
N LEU A 405 -0.99 9.55 11.77
CA LEU A 405 -2.24 10.29 11.90
C LEU A 405 -2.32 11.11 13.19
N ASP A 406 -2.72 12.37 13.06
CA ASP A 406 -3.08 13.23 14.20
C ASP A 406 -4.22 12.60 15.02
N GLY A 407 -4.04 12.55 16.34
CA GLY A 407 -5.02 12.00 17.28
C GLY A 407 -5.10 10.46 17.34
N ALA A 408 -4.29 9.74 16.55
CA ALA A 408 -4.24 8.28 16.59
C ALA A 408 -3.15 7.76 17.53
N ASP A 409 -3.40 6.60 18.16
CA ASP A 409 -2.41 5.78 18.88
C ASP A 409 -1.48 6.57 19.83
N ALA A 410 -2.04 7.57 20.52
CA ALA A 410 -1.34 8.47 21.44
C ALA A 410 -0.12 9.20 20.83
N LYS A 411 -0.17 9.51 19.53
CA LYS A 411 0.82 10.36 18.84
C LYS A 411 1.07 11.65 19.65
N PRO A 412 2.32 11.93 20.05
CA PRO A 412 2.60 13.03 20.97
C PRO A 412 2.70 14.42 20.32
N TRP A 413 2.66 14.51 18.99
CA TRP A 413 2.69 15.77 18.25
C TRP A 413 1.49 15.91 17.31
N VAL A 414 1.24 17.15 16.88
CA VAL A 414 0.29 17.50 15.82
C VAL A 414 1.08 18.03 14.63
N ASP A 415 0.75 17.60 13.42
CA ASP A 415 1.54 17.92 12.22
C ASP A 415 1.66 19.42 11.94
N GLY A 416 0.59 20.18 12.18
CA GLY A 416 0.59 21.63 12.02
C GLY A 416 1.30 22.41 13.14
N SER A 417 1.85 21.76 14.16
CA SER A 417 2.47 22.44 15.31
C SER A 417 3.91 22.86 15.04
N ALA A 418 4.23 24.13 15.32
CA ALA A 418 5.62 24.60 15.30
C ALA A 418 6.50 23.95 16.38
N SER A 419 5.90 23.37 17.43
CA SER A 419 6.59 22.65 18.50
C SER A 419 6.61 21.13 18.30
N ALA A 420 6.21 20.61 17.14
CA ALA A 420 6.04 19.15 16.94
C ALA A 420 7.26 18.31 17.38
N LYS A 421 8.48 18.72 16.99
CA LYS A 421 9.74 18.10 17.44
C LYS A 421 9.90 18.13 18.97
N LEU A 422 9.57 19.25 19.61
CA LEU A 422 9.68 19.41 21.06
C LEU A 422 8.67 18.54 21.80
N ASP A 423 7.45 18.43 21.28
CA ASP A 423 6.40 17.60 21.87
C ASP A 423 6.76 16.10 21.72
N PHE A 424 7.31 15.71 20.57
CA PHE A 424 7.93 14.41 20.38
C PHE A 424 9.05 14.14 21.39
N TRP A 425 10.00 15.06 21.56
CA TRP A 425 11.10 14.94 22.53
C TRP A 425 10.60 14.78 23.98
N LYS A 426 9.64 15.60 24.41
CA LYS A 426 9.06 15.53 25.76
C LYS A 426 8.38 14.18 26.04
N ALA A 427 7.87 13.52 25.00
CA ALA A 427 7.22 12.23 25.09
C ALA A 427 8.18 11.04 24.98
N GLN A 428 9.51 11.23 24.99
CA GLN A 428 10.48 10.13 24.82
C GLN A 428 10.28 8.95 25.77
N ASN A 429 9.83 9.19 27.00
CA ASN A 429 9.57 8.11 27.96
C ASN A 429 8.38 7.21 27.56
N GLN A 430 7.54 7.65 26.62
CA GLN A 430 6.41 6.89 26.10
C GLN A 430 6.84 6.02 24.91
N TRP A 431 7.55 6.60 23.94
CA TRP A 431 7.85 5.91 22.68
C TRP A 431 9.22 5.23 22.65
N LEU A 432 10.25 5.77 23.31
CA LEU A 432 11.59 5.18 23.26
C LEU A 432 11.64 3.73 23.80
N PRO A 433 10.93 3.38 24.89
CA PRO A 433 10.90 1.99 25.37
C PRO A 433 10.27 1.00 24.38
N THR A 434 9.54 1.48 23.37
CA THR A 434 8.90 0.63 22.35
C THR A 434 9.87 0.19 21.25
N TRP A 435 11.05 0.83 21.15
CA TRP A 435 12.06 0.53 20.15
C TRP A 435 12.75 -0.80 20.47
N GLU A 436 12.19 -1.89 19.96
CA GLU A 436 12.75 -3.23 20.12
C GLU A 436 14.09 -3.34 19.41
N LYS A 437 15.09 -3.95 20.07
CA LYS A 437 16.44 -4.12 19.52
C LYS A 437 17.01 -2.80 18.98
N ASP A 438 16.79 -1.72 19.74
CA ASP A 438 17.20 -0.35 19.44
C ASP A 438 16.56 0.27 18.19
N GLY A 439 15.43 -0.25 17.69
CA GLY A 439 14.72 0.38 16.57
C GLY A 439 15.49 0.36 15.24
N GLN A 440 16.42 -0.57 15.07
CA GLN A 440 17.32 -0.63 13.91
C GLN A 440 16.72 -1.42 12.74
N MET A 441 16.91 -0.93 11.52
CA MET A 441 16.78 -1.73 10.31
C MET A 441 18.09 -2.49 10.08
N ILE A 442 17.99 -3.78 9.76
CA ILE A 442 19.15 -4.61 9.45
C ILE A 442 19.02 -5.11 8.02
N VAL A 443 20.02 -4.85 7.19
CA VAL A 443 20.07 -5.28 5.79
C VAL A 443 21.14 -6.35 5.64
N ASP A 444 20.73 -7.51 5.17
CA ASP A 444 21.59 -8.69 4.95
C ASP A 444 22.20 -8.67 3.56
N GLN A 445 21.44 -8.21 2.56
CA GLN A 445 21.88 -8.23 1.17
C GLN A 445 21.11 -7.22 0.32
N VAL A 446 21.79 -6.64 -0.68
CA VAL A 446 21.20 -5.86 -1.77
C VAL A 446 21.64 -6.45 -3.12
N GLN A 447 20.68 -6.71 -3.99
CA GLN A 447 20.95 -7.17 -5.36
C GLN A 447 20.16 -6.32 -6.35
N MET A 448 20.85 -5.85 -7.39
CA MET A 448 20.25 -5.09 -8.49
C MET A 448 20.68 -5.70 -9.82
N TRP A 449 19.72 -5.88 -10.71
CA TRP A 449 19.98 -6.30 -12.08
C TRP A 449 19.21 -5.42 -13.04
N GLN A 450 19.85 -5.06 -14.15
CA GLN A 450 19.23 -4.29 -15.21
C GLN A 450 18.83 -5.21 -16.36
N GLN A 451 17.71 -4.90 -17.01
CA GLN A 451 17.38 -5.51 -18.29
C GLN A 451 18.49 -5.21 -19.32
N CYS A 452 18.96 -6.22 -20.05
CA CYS A 452 20.08 -6.08 -20.99
C CYS A 452 19.84 -6.72 -22.37
N ASP A 453 18.57 -6.92 -22.75
CA ASP A 453 18.16 -7.41 -24.07
C ASP A 453 17.44 -6.38 -24.93
#